data_AF-A0AAW8KIJ6-F1
#
_entry.id   AF-A0AAW8KIJ6-F1
#
_cell.length_a   1.000
_cell.length_b   1.000
_cell.length_c   1.000
_cell.angle_alpha   90.00
_cell.angle_beta   90.00
_cell.angle_gamma   90.00
#
_symmetry.space_group_name_H-M   'P 1'
#
loop_
_entity.id
_entity.type
_entity.pdbx_description
1 polymer ?
#
loop_
_entity_poly.entity_id
_entity_poly.type
_entity_poly.pdbx_seq_one_letter_code
_entity_poly.pdbx_strand_id
1 'polypeptide(L)'
;MKFIFLFMSAITLPCYAASETMETHYCYLVKNAAKGVMDARQHDVPVIELQEIASHLEEAEAKELYQQIIDTAYSSKLFEDPLTKTKAVEDFQMIWHEKCLAKSSIS
;
A
#
# COMPACT_ATOMS: atom_id res chain seq x y z
N MET A 1 51.27 -15.94 -37.31
CA MET A 1 49.89 -15.69 -36.86
C MET A 1 49.77 -16.06 -35.39
N LYS A 2 49.45 -15.12 -34.51
CA LYS A 2 49.15 -15.36 -33.09
C LYS A 2 48.08 -14.35 -32.67
N PHE A 3 46.82 -14.79 -32.65
CA PHE A 3 45.72 -14.03 -32.07
C PHE A 3 45.48 -14.58 -30.66
N ILE A 4 45.81 -13.78 -29.66
CA ILE A 4 45.51 -14.08 -28.26
C ILE A 4 44.07 -13.61 -28.01
N PHE A 5 43.16 -14.55 -27.80
CA PHE A 5 41.77 -14.29 -27.44
C PHE A 5 41.70 -13.77 -25.99
N LEU A 6 41.27 -12.52 -25.83
CA LEU A 6 40.88 -11.94 -24.54
C LEU A 6 39.52 -12.52 -24.12
N PHE A 7 39.50 -13.39 -23.11
CA PHE A 7 38.28 -13.81 -22.42
C PHE A 7 37.74 -12.64 -21.60
N MET A 8 36.78 -11.90 -22.15
CA MET A 8 35.91 -11.00 -21.39
C MET A 8 34.84 -11.84 -20.69
N SER A 9 35.11 -12.24 -19.45
CA SER A 9 34.08 -12.79 -18.57
C SER A 9 33.12 -11.66 -18.17
N ALA A 10 31.99 -11.57 -18.87
CA ALA A 10 30.85 -10.75 -18.47
C ALA A 10 30.29 -11.33 -17.16
N ILE A 11 30.54 -10.64 -16.05
CA ILE A 11 29.88 -10.92 -14.78
C ILE A 11 28.47 -10.33 -14.91
N THR A 12 27.51 -11.13 -15.38
CA THR A 12 26.09 -10.83 -15.21
C THR A 12 25.72 -11.21 -13.79
N LEU A 13 25.85 -10.27 -12.84
CA LEU A 13 25.21 -10.39 -11.55
C LEU A 13 23.69 -10.37 -11.80
N PRO A 14 22.94 -11.45 -11.51
CA PRO A 14 21.50 -11.36 -11.55
C PRO A 14 21.06 -10.50 -10.35
N CYS A 15 20.41 -9.39 -10.64
CA CYS A 15 19.88 -8.46 -9.65
C CYS A 15 18.67 -9.07 -8.95
N TYR A 16 18.89 -10.00 -8.01
CA TYR A 16 17.86 -10.49 -7.09
C TYR A 16 17.93 -9.70 -5.78
N ALA A 17 17.66 -8.38 -5.84
CA ALA A 17 17.56 -7.54 -4.63
C ALA A 17 16.57 -6.38 -4.77
N ALA A 18 15.98 -6.20 -5.96
CA ALA A 18 15.06 -5.09 -6.24
C ALA A 18 13.59 -5.40 -5.90
N SER A 19 13.19 -6.68 -5.78
CA SER A 19 11.78 -7.04 -5.55
C SER A 19 11.35 -6.85 -4.09
N GLU A 20 12.13 -7.35 -3.13
CA GLU A 20 11.78 -7.33 -1.70
C GLU A 20 11.69 -5.90 -1.13
N THR A 21 12.57 -5.01 -1.58
CA THR A 21 12.57 -3.59 -1.18
C THR A 21 11.42 -2.79 -1.80
N MET A 22 10.95 -3.20 -2.99
CA MET A 22 9.81 -2.57 -3.66
C MET A 22 8.48 -3.01 -3.06
N GLU A 23 8.31 -4.29 -2.73
CA GLU A 23 7.11 -4.82 -2.07
C GLU A 23 6.89 -4.22 -0.68
N THR A 24 7.97 -4.08 0.10
CA THR A 24 7.92 -3.43 1.41
C THR A 24 7.52 -1.94 1.31
N HIS A 25 8.04 -1.23 0.30
CA HIS A 25 7.62 0.16 0.03
C HIS A 25 6.15 0.26 -0.39
N TYR A 26 5.68 -0.64 -1.27
CA TYR A 26 4.29 -0.68 -1.70
C TYR A 26 3.34 -0.88 -0.50
N CYS A 27 3.61 -1.87 0.36
CA CYS A 27 2.76 -2.10 1.52
C CYS A 27 2.78 -0.94 2.52
N TYR A 28 3.88 -0.19 2.61
CA TYR A 28 3.91 1.06 3.37
C TYR A 28 2.97 2.14 2.78
N LEU A 29 2.86 2.24 1.45
CA LEU A 29 1.87 3.13 0.81
C LEU A 29 0.44 2.70 1.12
N VAL A 30 0.15 1.39 1.05
CA VAL A 30 -1.16 0.84 1.41
C VAL A 30 -1.52 1.19 2.87
N LYS A 31 -0.57 1.02 3.79
CA LYS A 31 -0.73 1.41 5.20
C LYS A 31 -1.12 2.88 5.35
N ASN A 32 -0.43 3.77 4.64
CA ASN A 32 -0.68 5.21 4.75
C ASN A 32 -2.01 5.63 4.11
N ALA A 33 -2.40 4.99 3.01
CA ALA A 33 -3.73 5.19 2.43
C ALA A 33 -4.83 4.78 3.43
N ALA A 34 -4.69 3.59 4.03
CA ALA A 34 -5.61 3.10 5.05
C ALA A 34 -5.68 4.02 6.28
N LYS A 35 -4.54 4.54 6.73
CA LYS A 35 -4.47 5.54 7.80
C LYS A 35 -5.29 6.78 7.46
N GLY A 36 -5.04 7.40 6.30
CA GLY A 36 -5.71 8.63 5.89
C GLY A 36 -7.22 8.45 5.74
N VAL A 37 -7.66 7.34 5.14
CA VAL A 37 -9.09 7.05 4.96
C VAL A 37 -9.80 6.82 6.30
N MET A 38 -9.21 6.04 7.21
CA MET A 38 -9.82 5.81 8.53
C MET A 38 -9.79 7.07 9.40
N ASP A 39 -8.74 7.88 9.29
CA ASP A 39 -8.67 9.18 9.98
C ASP A 39 -9.78 10.12 9.49
N ALA A 40 -9.95 10.25 8.17
CA ALA A 40 -11.06 11.00 7.58
C ALA A 40 -12.42 10.46 8.05
N ARG A 41 -12.57 9.12 8.09
CA ARG A 41 -13.78 8.48 8.61
C ARG A 41 -14.05 8.89 10.06
N GLN A 42 -13.06 8.82 10.96
CA GLN A 42 -13.23 9.18 12.38
C GLN A 42 -13.42 10.68 12.62
N HIS A 43 -13.14 11.52 11.62
CA HIS A 43 -13.43 12.95 11.59
C HIS A 43 -14.74 13.29 10.86
N ASP A 44 -15.57 12.28 10.59
CA ASP A 44 -16.89 12.42 9.96
C ASP A 44 -16.86 13.07 8.57
N VAL A 45 -15.75 12.90 7.85
CA VAL A 45 -15.66 13.28 6.43
C VAL A 45 -16.67 12.43 5.65
N PRO A 46 -17.54 13.01 4.81
CA PRO A 46 -18.47 12.26 3.97
C PRO A 46 -17.76 11.30 3.01
N VAL A 47 -18.30 10.09 2.85
CA VAL A 47 -17.72 9.05 1.96
C VAL A 47 -17.55 9.52 0.52
N ILE A 48 -18.46 10.39 0.06
CA ILE A 48 -18.46 10.92 -1.31
C ILE A 48 -17.20 11.72 -1.62
N GLU A 49 -16.62 12.43 -0.64
CA GLU A 49 -15.40 13.20 -0.85
C GLU A 49 -14.21 12.28 -1.15
N LEU A 50 -14.09 11.18 -0.43
CA LEU A 50 -13.02 10.20 -0.68
C LEU A 50 -13.26 9.39 -1.95
N GLN A 51 -14.51 9.07 -2.27
CA GLN A 51 -14.87 8.40 -3.52
C GLN A 51 -14.56 9.28 -4.74
N GLU A 52 -14.77 10.59 -4.64
CA GLU A 52 -14.39 11.54 -5.68
C GLU A 52 -12.87 11.57 -5.87
N ILE A 53 -12.08 11.63 -4.79
CA ILE A 53 -10.61 11.52 -4.86
C ILE A 53 -10.19 10.22 -5.55
N ALA A 54 -10.78 9.08 -5.14
CA ALA A 54 -10.50 7.79 -5.73
C ALA A 54 -10.83 7.74 -7.24
N SER A 55 -11.88 8.46 -7.66
CA SER A 55 -12.33 8.46 -9.05
C SER A 55 -11.30 9.04 -10.02
N HIS A 56 -10.45 9.95 -9.54
CA HIS A 56 -9.39 10.65 -10.28
C HIS A 56 -8.06 9.89 -10.33
N LEU A 57 -7.94 8.73 -9.69
CA LEU A 57 -6.75 7.88 -9.80
C LEU A 57 -6.68 7.27 -11.21
N GLU A 58 -5.55 7.47 -11.89
CA GLU A 58 -5.31 6.95 -13.25
C GLU A 58 -5.09 5.44 -13.27
N GLU A 59 -4.36 4.93 -12.29
CA GLU A 59 -4.02 3.51 -12.17
C GLU A 59 -5.22 2.70 -11.66
N ALA A 60 -5.72 1.79 -12.49
CA ALA A 60 -6.92 1.00 -12.18
C ALA A 60 -6.76 0.16 -10.91
N GLU A 61 -5.60 -0.46 -10.71
CA GLU A 61 -5.32 -1.26 -9.50
C GLU A 61 -5.29 -0.39 -8.24
N ALA A 62 -4.66 0.79 -8.31
CA ALA A 62 -4.62 1.74 -7.20
C ALA A 62 -6.02 2.26 -6.87
N LYS A 63 -6.83 2.54 -7.90
CA LYS A 63 -8.22 2.96 -7.75
C LYS A 63 -9.07 1.91 -7.05
N GLU A 64 -8.99 0.66 -7.49
CA GLU A 64 -9.74 -0.45 -6.88
C GLU A 64 -9.31 -0.65 -5.42
N LEU A 65 -8.00 -0.66 -5.15
CA LEU A 65 -7.48 -0.79 -3.79
C LEU A 65 -8.00 0.34 -2.89
N TYR A 66 -7.93 1.59 -3.36
CA TYR A 66 -8.36 2.74 -2.57
C TYR A 66 -9.88 2.70 -2.29
N GLN A 67 -10.69 2.26 -3.27
CA GLN A 67 -12.12 2.03 -3.07
C GLN A 67 -12.40 0.95 -2.01
N GLN A 68 -11.69 -0.18 -2.03
CA GLN A 68 -11.85 -1.23 -1.01
C GLN A 68 -11.49 -0.71 0.40
N ILE A 69 -10.45 0.12 0.50
CA ILE A 69 -10.06 0.76 1.76
C ILE A 69 -11.18 1.69 2.25
N ILE A 70 -11.75 2.53 1.38
CA ILE A 70 -12.88 3.42 1.70
C ILE A 70 -14.08 2.60 2.19
N ASP A 71 -14.53 1.61 1.43
CA ASP A 71 -15.72 0.84 1.77
C ASP A 71 -15.56 0.13 3.12
N THR A 72 -14.37 -0.42 3.38
CA THR A 72 -14.06 -1.06 4.66
C THR A 72 -14.07 -0.04 5.81
N ALA A 73 -13.46 1.13 5.64
CA ALA A 73 -13.45 2.17 6.67
C ALA A 73 -14.86 2.70 6.96
N TYR A 74 -15.68 2.95 5.93
CA TYR A 74 -17.03 3.51 6.11
C TYR A 74 -18.07 2.51 6.61
N SER A 75 -17.79 1.21 6.52
CA SER A 75 -18.52 0.19 7.27
C SER A 75 -18.19 0.16 8.77
N SER A 76 -17.11 0.84 9.19
CA SER A 76 -16.66 0.88 10.59
C SER A 76 -17.37 1.97 11.38
N LYS A 77 -17.43 1.77 12.70
CA LYS A 77 -18.09 2.67 13.65
C LYS A 77 -17.35 4.01 13.79
N LEU A 78 -18.10 5.10 13.94
CA LEU A 78 -17.60 6.38 14.48
C LEU A 78 -17.46 6.30 15.99
N PHE A 79 -16.29 6.65 16.48
CA PHE A 79 -16.05 6.81 17.91
C PHE A 79 -16.15 8.29 18.29
N GLU A 80 -16.61 8.60 19.50
CA GLU A 80 -16.59 9.97 20.02
C GLU A 80 -15.29 10.25 20.78
N ASP A 81 -14.81 9.25 21.53
CA ASP A 81 -13.61 9.34 22.36
C ASP A 81 -12.33 9.46 21.51
N PRO A 82 -11.48 10.49 21.75
CA PRO A 82 -10.25 10.70 20.98
C PRO A 82 -9.25 9.55 21.03
N LEU A 83 -9.12 8.87 22.18
CA LEU A 83 -8.18 7.75 22.30
C LEU A 83 -8.64 6.56 21.46
N THR A 84 -9.94 6.29 21.46
CA THR A 84 -10.56 5.23 20.67
C THR A 84 -10.50 5.54 19.18
N LYS A 85 -10.67 6.81 18.77
CA LYS A 85 -10.44 7.24 17.37
C LYS A 85 -9.02 6.92 16.91
N THR A 86 -8.01 7.36 17.67
CA THR A 86 -6.60 7.12 17.36
C THR A 86 -6.32 5.63 17.25
N LYS A 87 -6.80 4.83 18.22
CA LYS A 87 -6.65 3.39 18.19
C LYS A 87 -7.32 2.75 16.98
N ALA A 88 -8.51 3.21 16.59
CA ALA A 88 -9.20 2.68 15.43
C ALA A 88 -8.44 2.97 14.12
N VAL A 89 -7.81 4.14 14.00
CA VAL A 89 -6.92 4.47 12.87
C VAL A 89 -5.67 3.57 12.87
N GLU A 90 -5.04 3.39 14.03
CA GLU A 90 -3.85 2.55 14.19
C GLU A 90 -4.11 1.08 13.86
N ASP A 91 -5.17 0.51 14.42
CA ASP A 91 -5.53 -0.89 14.19
C ASP A 91 -5.90 -1.09 12.70
N PHE A 92 -6.64 -0.15 12.10
CA PHE A 92 -7.05 -0.23 10.69
C PHE A 92 -5.86 -0.18 9.72
N GLN A 93 -4.91 0.77 9.89
CA GLN A 93 -3.74 0.85 9.02
C GLN A 93 -2.87 -0.42 9.13
N MET A 94 -2.75 -1.01 10.33
CA MET A 94 -1.95 -2.20 10.55
C MET A 94 -2.56 -3.43 9.89
N ILE A 95 -3.89 -3.61 9.97
CA ILE A 95 -4.59 -4.70 9.26
C ILE A 95 -4.33 -4.64 7.75
N TRP A 96 -4.39 -3.46 7.14
CA TRP A 96 -4.13 -3.30 5.71
C TRP A 96 -2.66 -3.54 5.34
N HIS A 97 -1.74 -3.09 6.18
CA HIS A 97 -0.31 -3.34 6.00
C HIS A 97 0.00 -4.85 6.04
N GLU A 98 -0.50 -5.56 7.03
CA GLU A 98 -0.29 -7.01 7.21
C GLU A 98 -0.92 -7.81 6.07
N LYS A 99 -2.14 -7.45 5.66
CA LYS A 99 -2.81 -8.06 4.48
C LYS A 99 -1.98 -7.88 3.20
N CYS A 100 -1.37 -6.71 3.01
CA CYS A 100 -0.52 -6.46 1.85
C CYS A 100 0.73 -7.35 1.87
N LEU A 101 1.44 -7.41 2.99
CA LEU A 101 2.65 -8.25 3.15
C LEU A 101 2.34 -9.74 2.98
N ALA A 102 1.18 -10.19 3.49
CA ALA A 102 0.74 -11.56 3.30
C ALA A 102 0.44 -11.88 1.82
N LYS A 103 -0.10 -10.92 1.06
CA LYS A 103 -0.35 -11.08 -0.38
C LYS A 103 0.96 -11.09 -1.17
N SER A 104 1.93 -10.26 -0.81
CA SER A 104 3.21 -10.17 -1.52
C SER A 104 4.09 -11.40 -1.30
N SER A 105 4.07 -11.97 -0.08
CA SER A 105 4.82 -13.21 0.25
C SER A 105 4.29 -14.49 -0.40
N ILE A 106 3.10 -14.46 -1.02
CA ILE A 106 2.48 -15.61 -1.73
C ILE A 106 2.67 -15.50 -3.25
N SER A 107 3.15 -14.35 -3.76
CA SER A 107 3.44 -14.10 -5.18
C SER A 107 4.85 -14.55 -5.57
#